data_AF-A0A8J3VTK7-F1
#
_entry.id   AF-A0A8J3VTK7-F1
#
_cell.length_a   1.000
_cell.length_b   1.000
_cell.length_c   1.000
_cell.angle_alpha   90.00
_cell.angle_beta   90.00
_cell.angle_gamma   90.00
#
_symmetry.space_group_name_H-M   'P 1'
#
loop_
_entity.id
_entity.type
_entity.pdbx_description
1 polymer ?
#
loop_
_entity_poly.entity_id
_entity_poly.type
_entity_poly.pdbx_seq_one_letter_code
_entity_poly.pdbx_strand_id
1 'polypeptide(L)'
;MAMTSYWRRTAVPILALLMVTGSLLGSGSPAVAGSTTSDRAHVERAIPQVVPPGAPGLNPAPVALRPLTPPSEKKNATQSAPQKSVGPRQLPRMDKPIGMTLDSTKATKDSELRMVERVRALDAPTCVPYMARFITPNVNGPGTVSVSYAAEVLCNFYLAGAVQAYLYDRTNGAFNNGSVISNADPYYFYDDYQGVSGAVVTVNGNLYDGARQVEIGFSIVLQTLDGTPWGSCVAPLPSGQRYLSTCDGLGTDRLSVEIGSGIFDTGLPAYNPAAAIRDDPSITLATGHTGGVDAASTARQNILDAAAGLPARTSGYSDVGARSVYLDIRMLRGLLWMNAVYGYNFYVTEVSGGDHSTNSLHYAGEAFDVGIINGVQVTASNPNYRAFMDGCRTLGAYEVLGPGDKGHNTHIHCAWR
;
A
#
# COMPACT_ATOMS: atom_id res chain seq x y z
N MET A 1 67.12 33.79 -12.94
CA MET A 1 65.90 34.63 -12.83
C MET A 1 65.08 34.10 -11.67
N ALA A 2 64.80 34.96 -10.70
CA ALA A 2 64.07 34.66 -9.48
C ALA A 2 62.56 34.56 -9.73
N MET A 3 61.86 33.66 -9.04
CA MET A 3 60.94 34.05 -7.96
C MET A 3 60.33 32.82 -7.26
N THR A 4 60.28 32.98 -5.95
CA THR A 4 59.71 32.15 -4.89
C THR A 4 58.19 32.16 -4.86
N SER A 5 57.55 31.08 -4.40
CA SER A 5 56.53 31.19 -3.33
C SER A 5 56.32 29.85 -2.62
N TYR A 6 56.18 29.98 -1.30
CA TYR A 6 56.04 28.98 -0.25
C TYR A 6 54.57 28.91 0.15
N TRP A 7 54.00 27.75 0.47
CA TRP A 7 53.03 27.59 1.57
C TRP A 7 53.05 26.15 2.10
N ARG A 8 53.32 26.01 3.41
CA ARG A 8 53.22 24.80 4.23
C ARG A 8 51.90 24.78 4.99
N ARG A 9 51.40 23.57 5.32
CA ARG A 9 50.71 23.18 6.59
C ARG A 9 50.47 21.65 6.54
N THR A 10 51.31 20.83 7.17
CA THR A 10 51.22 20.27 8.54
C THR A 10 50.03 19.34 8.78
N ALA A 11 50.33 18.05 8.82
CA ALA A 11 49.52 16.98 9.39
C ALA A 11 49.85 16.82 10.89
N VAL A 12 48.83 16.56 11.71
CA VAL A 12 48.96 16.06 13.09
C VAL A 12 47.82 15.05 13.33
N PRO A 13 48.07 13.89 13.95
CA PRO A 13 47.07 12.87 14.26
C PRO A 13 46.39 13.15 15.61
N ILE A 14 45.11 12.80 15.75
CA ILE A 14 44.41 12.85 17.05
C ILE A 14 44.12 11.42 17.54
N LEU A 15 44.83 11.16 18.63
CA LEU A 15 44.73 10.19 19.71
C LEU A 15 43.29 9.75 20.08
N ALA A 16 43.09 8.45 20.24
CA ALA A 16 41.95 7.85 20.92
C ALA A 16 42.12 7.95 22.45
N LEU A 17 41.11 8.46 23.14
CA LEU A 17 41.05 8.52 24.60
C LEU A 17 39.98 7.55 25.11
N LEU A 18 40.43 6.45 25.73
CA LEU A 18 39.61 5.60 26.59
C LEU A 18 39.32 6.37 27.89
N MET A 19 38.05 6.53 28.25
CA MET A 19 37.66 6.86 29.63
C MET A 19 36.90 5.69 30.24
N VAL A 20 37.54 5.09 31.24
CA VAL A 20 36.96 4.22 32.25
C VAL A 20 36.45 5.13 33.36
N THR A 21 35.15 5.10 33.65
CA THR A 21 34.59 5.67 34.88
C THR A 21 33.87 4.58 35.66
N GLY A 22 34.48 4.19 36.77
CA GLY A 22 33.83 3.42 37.82
C GLY A 22 32.97 4.33 38.69
N SER A 23 31.87 3.80 39.19
CA SER A 23 31.13 4.38 40.32
C SER A 23 30.48 3.24 41.11
N LEU A 24 31.08 2.96 42.27
CA LEU A 24 30.42 2.30 43.40
C LEU A 24 29.49 3.32 44.07
N LEU A 25 28.27 2.88 44.41
CA LEU A 25 27.37 3.26 45.50
C LEU A 25 26.08 2.46 45.18
N GLY A 26 25.54 1.55 45.99
CA GLY A 26 25.51 1.51 47.44
C GLY A 26 24.12 1.92 47.94
N SER A 27 23.07 1.16 47.62
CA SER A 27 21.78 1.25 48.33
C SER A 27 21.07 -0.10 48.29
N GLY A 28 20.82 -0.64 49.48
CA GLY A 28 20.08 -1.87 49.69
C GLY A 28 18.57 -1.66 49.56
N SER A 29 17.87 -2.76 49.27
CA SER A 29 16.45 -2.92 49.56
C SER A 29 16.18 -4.40 49.86
N PRO A 30 15.19 -4.71 50.72
CA PRO A 30 15.11 -5.97 51.43
C PRO A 30 14.48 -7.09 50.59
N ALA A 31 14.71 -8.31 51.06
CA ALA A 31 14.19 -9.56 50.55
C ALA A 31 12.65 -9.61 50.54
N VAL A 32 12.09 -10.15 49.45
CA VAL A 32 10.79 -10.84 49.43
C VAL A 32 10.95 -12.14 48.65
N ALA A 33 10.37 -13.19 49.20
CA ALA A 33 10.54 -14.58 48.85
C ALA A 33 9.83 -15.01 47.56
N GLY A 34 10.42 -16.05 46.94
CA GLY A 34 9.86 -17.14 46.14
C GLY A 34 8.47 -17.05 45.51
N SER A 35 8.44 -17.25 44.19
CA SER A 35 7.44 -18.10 43.56
C SER A 35 7.95 -18.57 42.19
N THR A 36 8.16 -19.87 42.08
CA THR A 36 8.38 -20.62 40.85
C THR A 36 7.10 -20.67 40.02
N THR A 37 7.13 -20.25 38.75
CA THR A 37 6.43 -20.93 37.65
C THR A 37 6.97 -20.43 36.31
N SER A 38 7.36 -21.42 35.50
CA SER A 38 7.55 -21.35 34.05
C SER A 38 6.38 -20.65 33.38
N ASP A 39 6.64 -19.64 32.53
CA ASP A 39 5.95 -19.49 31.25
C ASP A 39 6.77 -18.62 30.28
N ARG A 40 7.21 -19.26 29.21
CA ARG A 40 7.97 -18.66 28.12
C ARG A 40 6.98 -18.16 27.08
N ALA A 41 6.43 -16.96 27.30
CA ALA A 41 5.62 -16.28 26.30
C ALA A 41 6.53 -15.81 25.16
N HIS A 42 6.37 -16.43 23.99
CA HIS A 42 6.88 -15.91 22.74
C HIS A 42 6.21 -14.56 22.45
N VAL A 43 7.02 -13.51 22.33
CA VAL A 43 6.59 -12.23 21.77
C VAL A 43 6.44 -12.44 20.27
N GLU A 44 5.23 -12.79 19.84
CA GLU A 44 4.82 -12.76 18.44
C GLU A 44 4.64 -11.28 18.06
N ARG A 45 5.55 -10.75 17.22
CA ARG A 45 5.35 -9.43 16.63
C ARG A 45 4.14 -9.51 15.73
N ALA A 46 3.10 -8.73 16.02
CA ALA A 46 1.97 -8.53 15.13
C ALA A 46 2.49 -7.98 13.80
N ILE A 47 2.43 -8.80 12.75
CA ILE A 47 2.62 -8.38 11.36
C ILE A 47 1.41 -7.49 11.02
N PRO A 48 1.60 -6.29 10.43
CA PRO A 48 0.48 -5.47 9.98
C PRO A 48 -0.42 -6.28 9.04
N GLN A 49 -1.73 -6.27 9.29
CA GLN A 49 -2.74 -6.92 8.46
C GLN A 49 -2.74 -6.27 7.08
N VAL A 50 -2.00 -6.85 6.13
CA VAL A 50 -2.13 -6.52 4.71
C VAL A 50 -3.46 -7.12 4.26
N VAL A 51 -4.43 -6.27 3.95
CA VAL A 51 -5.69 -6.71 3.34
C VAL A 51 -5.34 -7.38 2.01
N PRO A 52 -5.66 -8.67 1.81
CA PRO A 52 -5.39 -9.34 0.56
C PRO A 52 -6.09 -8.58 -0.58
N PRO A 53 -5.38 -8.25 -1.67
CA PRO A 53 -6.00 -7.55 -2.77
C PRO A 53 -7.06 -8.46 -3.42
N GLY A 54 -8.27 -7.93 -3.58
CA GLY A 54 -9.43 -8.69 -4.01
C GLY A 54 -10.28 -9.27 -2.88
N ALA A 55 -9.96 -9.04 -1.61
CA ALA A 55 -10.93 -9.24 -0.54
C ALA A 55 -12.14 -8.32 -0.82
N PRO A 56 -13.36 -8.85 -1.01
CA PRO A 56 -14.54 -8.01 -1.12
C PRO A 56 -14.56 -7.12 0.12
N GLY A 57 -14.60 -5.80 -0.09
CA GLY A 57 -14.65 -4.84 1.01
C GLY A 57 -15.65 -5.35 2.03
N LEU A 58 -15.20 -5.50 3.27
CA LEU A 58 -16.08 -5.85 4.38
C LEU A 58 -17.13 -4.74 4.44
N ASN A 59 -18.26 -4.96 3.76
CA ASN A 59 -19.49 -4.31 4.15
C ASN A 59 -19.64 -4.63 5.63
N PRO A 60 -19.65 -3.65 6.54
CA PRO A 60 -19.99 -3.95 7.92
C PRO A 60 -21.31 -4.69 7.89
N ALA A 61 -21.34 -5.89 8.49
CA ALA A 61 -22.55 -6.71 8.51
C ALA A 61 -23.70 -5.82 9.01
N PRO A 62 -24.82 -5.72 8.27
CA PRO A 62 -25.95 -4.92 8.73
C PRO A 62 -26.39 -5.47 10.07
N VAL A 63 -26.40 -4.61 11.08
CA VAL A 63 -27.06 -4.89 12.36
C VAL A 63 -28.51 -5.23 12.03
N ALA A 64 -28.91 -6.48 12.25
CA ALA A 64 -30.25 -6.96 11.91
C ALA A 64 -31.30 -6.23 12.75
N LEU A 65 -32.14 -5.42 12.11
CA LEU A 65 -33.37 -4.88 12.68
C LEU A 65 -34.60 -5.35 11.91
N ARG A 66 -35.70 -5.49 12.65
CA ARG A 66 -36.96 -6.16 12.26
C ARG A 66 -37.59 -5.59 10.98
N PRO A 67 -38.31 -6.43 10.20
CA PRO A 67 -38.93 -5.99 8.95
C PRO A 67 -40.14 -5.09 9.21
N LEU A 68 -40.20 -3.96 8.52
CA LEU A 68 -41.43 -3.20 8.31
C LEU A 68 -41.83 -3.29 6.84
N THR A 69 -43.10 -3.61 6.62
CA THR A 69 -43.76 -3.79 5.33
C THR A 69 -43.85 -2.46 4.56
N PRO A 70 -43.51 -2.42 3.26
CA PRO A 70 -43.56 -1.19 2.47
C PRO A 70 -44.97 -0.90 1.92
N PRO A 71 -45.39 0.37 1.76
CA PRO A 71 -46.54 0.73 0.95
C PRO A 71 -46.16 0.96 -0.52
N SER A 72 -47.14 0.70 -1.37
CA SER A 72 -47.11 0.59 -2.83
C SER A 72 -46.67 1.84 -3.60
N GLU A 73 -45.81 1.63 -4.60
CA GLU A 73 -45.29 2.65 -5.52
C GLU A 73 -46.13 2.71 -6.82
N LYS A 74 -46.52 3.93 -7.24
CA LYS A 74 -47.17 4.19 -8.54
C LYS A 74 -46.13 4.66 -9.56
N LYS A 75 -46.06 3.95 -10.69
CA LYS A 75 -45.24 4.27 -11.86
C LYS A 75 -45.79 5.47 -12.62
N ASN A 76 -44.92 6.40 -13.02
CA ASN A 76 -45.04 7.15 -14.27
C ASN A 76 -43.64 7.54 -14.76
N ALA A 77 -43.25 6.97 -15.90
CA ALA A 77 -42.00 7.27 -16.59
C ALA A 77 -42.29 8.19 -17.78
N THR A 78 -41.48 9.23 -17.96
CA THR A 78 -41.40 9.99 -19.22
C THR A 78 -39.93 10.06 -19.60
N GLN A 79 -39.60 9.46 -20.75
CA GLN A 79 -38.25 9.40 -21.31
C GLN A 79 -37.89 10.76 -21.93
N SER A 80 -36.72 11.30 -21.59
CA SER A 80 -36.12 12.45 -22.29
C SER A 80 -35.05 12.01 -23.28
N ALA A 81 -35.02 12.72 -24.40
CA ALA A 81 -34.22 12.48 -25.61
C ALA A 81 -32.69 12.72 -25.41
N PRO A 82 -31.83 12.14 -26.27
CA PRO A 82 -30.39 12.10 -26.06
C PRO A 82 -29.70 13.45 -26.34
N GLN A 83 -28.85 13.90 -25.40
CA GLN A 83 -27.96 15.06 -25.56
C GLN A 83 -26.73 14.72 -26.41
N LYS A 84 -26.41 15.62 -27.34
CA LYS A 84 -25.21 15.58 -28.20
C LYS A 84 -23.93 15.79 -27.38
N SER A 85 -22.93 14.96 -27.64
CA SER A 85 -21.56 15.05 -27.11
C SER A 85 -20.85 16.33 -27.60
N VAL A 86 -20.34 17.13 -26.66
CA VAL A 86 -19.40 18.23 -26.94
C VAL A 86 -18.00 17.76 -26.55
N GLY A 87 -17.07 17.81 -27.51
CA GLY A 87 -15.68 17.38 -27.31
C GLY A 87 -14.88 18.27 -26.35
N PRO A 88 -13.74 17.77 -25.83
CA PRO A 88 -13.03 18.41 -24.73
C PRO A 88 -12.33 19.71 -25.15
N ARG A 89 -12.55 20.75 -24.36
CA ARG A 89 -11.83 22.02 -24.43
C ARG A 89 -10.48 21.86 -23.73
N GLN A 90 -9.38 22.16 -24.43
CA GLN A 90 -8.03 22.19 -23.85
C GLN A 90 -7.98 23.17 -22.67
N LEU A 91 -7.45 22.71 -21.53
CA LEU A 91 -7.19 23.53 -20.34
C LEU A 91 -5.79 24.18 -20.43
N PRO A 92 -5.62 25.41 -19.91
CA PRO A 92 -4.33 26.08 -19.86
C PRO A 92 -3.38 25.41 -18.84
N ARG A 93 -2.09 25.40 -19.18
CA ARG A 93 -0.99 24.92 -18.30
C ARG A 93 -0.92 25.74 -17.01
N MET A 94 -0.84 25.05 -15.87
CA MET A 94 -0.51 25.63 -14.55
C MET A 94 0.93 25.25 -14.18
N ASP A 95 1.82 26.24 -14.09
CA ASP A 95 3.27 26.05 -13.86
C ASP A 95 3.71 26.25 -12.39
N LYS A 96 2.82 26.14 -11.39
CA LYS A 96 3.21 26.24 -9.96
C LYS A 96 2.46 25.26 -9.07
N PRO A 97 3.15 24.44 -8.25
CA PRO A 97 2.50 23.61 -7.24
C PRO A 97 1.94 24.51 -6.13
N ILE A 98 0.62 24.42 -5.90
CA ILE A 98 -0.04 25.04 -4.75
C ILE A 98 0.16 24.09 -3.56
N GLY A 99 1.25 24.29 -2.82
CA GLY A 99 1.41 23.68 -1.50
C GLY A 99 0.64 24.48 -0.47
N MET A 100 -0.50 23.98 0.01
CA MET A 100 -1.10 24.46 1.26
C MET A 100 -0.31 23.85 2.42
N THR A 101 0.73 24.53 2.90
CA THR A 101 1.42 24.15 4.13
C THR A 101 0.52 24.42 5.32
N LEU A 102 0.00 23.38 5.99
CA LEU A 102 -0.52 23.53 7.35
C LEU A 102 0.68 23.53 8.29
N ASP A 103 1.18 24.72 8.57
CA ASP A 103 2.15 24.93 9.65
C ASP A 103 1.40 24.83 10.99
N SER A 104 1.52 23.67 11.65
CA SER A 104 0.93 23.44 12.98
C SER A 104 1.48 24.39 14.06
N THR A 105 2.58 25.11 13.78
CA THR A 105 3.20 26.11 14.67
C THR A 105 2.96 27.55 14.23
N LYS A 106 2.34 27.77 13.07
CA LYS A 106 1.84 29.07 12.59
C LYS A 106 0.35 28.98 12.25
N ALA A 107 -0.45 28.57 13.24
CA ALA A 107 -1.79 29.13 13.39
C ALA A 107 -1.63 30.64 13.69
N THR A 108 -1.27 31.41 12.66
CA THR A 108 -1.28 32.88 12.73
C THR A 108 -2.72 33.32 12.94
N LYS A 109 -2.90 34.40 13.70
CA LYS A 109 -4.17 35.05 14.07
C LYS A 109 -5.26 35.19 12.99
N ASP A 110 -4.96 34.94 11.71
CA ASP A 110 -5.92 34.95 10.60
C ASP A 110 -6.55 33.56 10.30
N SER A 111 -6.12 32.52 11.02
CA SER A 111 -6.82 31.23 11.13
C SER A 111 -7.71 31.22 12.37
N GLU A 112 -8.46 32.32 12.58
CA GLU A 112 -9.66 32.19 13.40
C GLU A 112 -10.46 31.03 12.80
N LEU A 113 -10.64 29.99 13.61
CA LEU A 113 -11.69 28.99 13.43
C LEU A 113 -12.87 29.75 12.85
N ARG A 114 -13.19 29.51 11.58
CA ARG A 114 -14.45 29.97 11.01
C ARG A 114 -15.51 29.14 11.70
N MET A 115 -15.82 29.48 12.95
CA MET A 115 -17.12 29.20 13.50
C MET A 115 -18.06 29.77 12.47
N VAL A 116 -18.80 28.88 11.80
CA VAL A 116 -19.94 29.31 10.99
C VAL A 116 -20.72 30.22 11.92
N GLU A 117 -20.76 31.51 11.59
CA GLU A 117 -21.39 32.57 12.37
C GLU A 117 -22.70 32.01 12.91
N ARG A 118 -22.88 31.93 14.25
CA ARG A 118 -23.97 31.18 14.92
C ARG A 118 -25.23 31.26 14.07
N VAL A 119 -25.45 30.18 13.34
CA VAL A 119 -26.41 30.16 12.26
C VAL A 119 -27.78 30.33 12.91
N ARG A 120 -28.62 31.20 12.34
CA ARG A 120 -29.98 31.39 12.85
C ARG A 120 -30.66 30.03 12.86
N ALA A 121 -31.43 29.73 13.90
CA ALA A 121 -32.14 28.46 14.13
C ALA A 121 -33.16 28.06 13.02
N LEU A 122 -33.13 28.70 11.86
CA LEU A 122 -34.02 28.51 10.72
C LEU A 122 -33.31 27.97 9.47
N ASP A 123 -31.98 27.88 9.46
CA ASP A 123 -31.28 27.33 8.31
C ASP A 123 -31.33 25.80 8.32
N ALA A 124 -31.46 25.21 7.14
CA ALA A 124 -31.51 23.76 7.00
C ALA A 124 -30.26 23.10 7.63
N PRO A 125 -30.38 21.88 8.17
CA PRO A 125 -29.23 21.11 8.63
C PRO A 125 -28.23 20.97 7.48
N THR A 126 -27.05 21.54 7.65
CA THR A 126 -25.97 21.51 6.66
C THR A 126 -24.69 21.08 7.33
N CYS A 127 -23.96 20.22 6.65
CA CYS A 127 -22.62 19.80 7.02
C CYS A 127 -21.70 19.99 5.83
N VAL A 128 -20.51 20.54 6.08
CA VAL A 128 -19.50 20.78 5.06
C VAL A 128 -18.25 19.97 5.40
N PRO A 129 -17.86 19.01 4.56
CA PRO A 129 -16.62 18.27 4.74
C PRO A 129 -15.43 19.08 4.20
N TYR A 130 -14.36 19.12 4.98
CA TYR A 130 -13.06 19.64 4.63
C TYR A 130 -12.03 18.53 4.69
N MET A 131 -11.13 18.49 3.71
CA MET A 131 -10.03 17.54 3.66
C MET A 131 -8.76 18.24 3.22
N ALA A 132 -7.70 18.01 3.98
CA ALA A 132 -6.33 18.41 3.67
C ALA A 132 -5.42 17.18 3.67
N ARG A 133 -4.36 17.22 2.88
CA ARG A 133 -3.40 16.13 2.74
C ARG A 133 -1.97 16.63 2.57
N PHE A 134 -1.03 15.84 3.05
CA PHE A 134 0.41 16.02 2.89
C PHE A 134 1.04 14.70 2.48
N ILE A 135 1.97 14.78 1.53
CA ILE A 135 2.67 13.62 0.99
C ILE A 135 4.13 13.77 1.37
N THR A 136 4.66 12.80 2.11
CA THR A 136 6.04 12.81 2.56
C THR A 136 6.74 11.57 2.02
N PRO A 137 7.70 11.71 1.09
CA PRO A 137 8.55 10.60 0.67
C PRO A 137 9.24 10.00 1.90
N ASN A 138 9.16 8.68 2.06
CA ASN A 138 9.82 8.04 3.18
C ASN A 138 11.29 7.81 2.85
N VAL A 139 12.16 8.56 3.50
CA VAL A 139 13.62 8.48 3.30
C VAL A 139 14.22 7.15 3.76
N ASN A 140 13.52 6.39 4.61
CA ASN A 140 14.02 5.15 5.19
C ASN A 140 13.62 3.90 4.40
N GLY A 141 12.75 4.03 3.39
CA GLY A 141 12.25 2.90 2.59
C GLY A 141 12.08 3.31 1.13
N PRO A 142 13.03 2.96 0.24
CA PRO A 142 12.89 3.28 -1.17
C PRO A 142 11.58 2.71 -1.71
N GLY A 143 10.83 3.54 -2.45
CA GLY A 143 9.51 3.15 -2.98
C GLY A 143 8.37 3.23 -1.97
N THR A 144 8.58 3.80 -0.77
CA THR A 144 7.49 4.06 0.19
C THR A 144 7.22 5.55 0.38
N VAL A 145 5.96 5.89 0.64
CA VAL A 145 5.50 7.27 0.87
C VAL A 145 4.50 7.28 2.01
N SER A 146 4.54 8.31 2.84
CA SER A 146 3.54 8.56 3.86
C SER A 146 2.55 9.61 3.36
N VAL A 147 1.27 9.27 3.42
CA VAL A 147 0.15 10.16 3.13
C VAL A 147 -0.47 10.54 4.46
N SER A 148 -0.19 11.75 4.93
CA SER A 148 -0.84 12.34 6.09
C SER A 148 -2.10 13.06 5.65
N TYR A 149 -3.19 12.87 6.37
CA TYR A 149 -4.43 13.58 6.10
C TYR A 149 -5.02 14.19 7.36
N ALA A 150 -5.79 15.25 7.16
CA ALA A 150 -6.72 15.80 8.12
C ALA A 150 -8.07 15.97 7.43
N ALA A 151 -9.12 15.42 8.01
CA ALA A 151 -10.48 15.56 7.56
C ALA A 151 -11.33 16.12 8.70
N GLU A 152 -12.25 16.99 8.33
CA GLU A 152 -13.09 17.71 9.25
C GLU A 152 -14.50 17.76 8.66
N VAL A 153 -15.52 17.54 9.48
CA VAL A 153 -16.92 17.79 9.12
C VAL A 153 -17.42 18.87 10.06
N LEU A 154 -17.87 20.00 9.49
CA LEU A 154 -18.47 21.10 10.23
C LEU A 154 -19.95 21.18 9.92
N CYS A 155 -20.77 21.16 10.96
CA CYS A 155 -22.21 21.24 10.85
C CYS A 155 -22.77 22.45 11.59
N ASN A 156 -23.95 22.92 11.21
CA ASN A 156 -24.65 23.99 11.92
C ASN A 156 -25.54 23.50 13.09
N PHE A 157 -25.41 22.23 13.49
CA PHE A 157 -26.14 21.59 14.59
C PHE A 157 -25.29 20.47 15.24
N TYR A 158 -25.69 20.03 16.45
CA TYR A 158 -25.03 18.96 17.19
C TYR A 158 -25.41 17.58 16.66
N LEU A 159 -24.41 16.69 16.52
CA LEU A 159 -24.61 15.35 16.00
C LEU A 159 -23.70 14.32 16.68
N ALA A 160 -24.02 13.05 16.45
CA ALA A 160 -23.12 11.94 16.72
C ALA A 160 -22.60 11.37 15.40
N GLY A 161 -21.34 10.97 15.36
CA GLY A 161 -20.74 10.50 14.13
C GLY A 161 -19.69 9.42 14.33
N ALA A 162 -19.55 8.59 13.30
CA ALA A 162 -18.48 7.63 13.14
C ALA A 162 -17.83 7.85 11.76
N VAL A 163 -16.50 7.88 11.72
CA VAL A 163 -15.74 8.11 10.50
C VAL A 163 -14.63 7.08 10.39
N GLN A 164 -14.47 6.49 9.22
CA GLN A 164 -13.30 5.68 8.89
C GLN A 164 -12.71 6.15 7.57
N ALA A 165 -11.39 6.37 7.58
CA ALA A 165 -10.66 6.73 6.37
C ALA A 165 -10.11 5.49 5.67
N TYR A 166 -10.10 5.56 4.35
CA TYR A 166 -9.57 4.57 3.43
C TYR A 166 -8.62 5.26 2.46
N LEU A 167 -7.61 4.54 2.00
CA LEU A 167 -6.78 4.95 0.89
C LEU A 167 -7.05 4.03 -0.29
N TYR A 168 -7.55 4.60 -1.37
CA TYR A 168 -7.79 3.91 -2.62
C TYR A 168 -6.60 4.04 -3.54
N ASP A 169 -6.16 2.95 -4.17
CA ASP A 169 -5.33 3.05 -5.35
C ASP A 169 -6.20 3.49 -6.55
N ARG A 170 -5.73 4.49 -7.27
CA ARG A 170 -6.39 5.07 -8.45
C ARG A 170 -5.45 5.08 -9.65
N THR A 171 -4.33 4.37 -9.55
CA THR A 171 -3.32 4.28 -10.60
C THR A 171 -3.90 3.53 -11.80
N ASN A 172 -4.08 4.25 -12.92
CA ASN A 172 -4.63 3.62 -14.12
C ASN A 172 -3.74 2.45 -14.59
N GLY A 173 -4.37 1.31 -14.89
CA GLY A 173 -3.70 0.08 -15.30
C GLY A 173 -3.03 -0.70 -14.17
N ALA A 174 -3.05 -0.21 -12.92
CA ALA A 174 -2.64 -1.00 -11.76
C ALA A 174 -3.66 -2.11 -11.46
N PHE A 175 -3.16 -3.22 -10.92
CA PHE A 175 -3.97 -4.34 -10.48
C PHE A 175 -4.93 -3.97 -9.36
N ASN A 176 -4.53 -3.04 -8.49
CA ASN A 176 -5.35 -2.58 -7.36
C ASN A 176 -6.19 -1.35 -7.69
N ASN A 177 -6.27 -0.92 -8.96
CA ASN A 177 -7.02 0.27 -9.32
C ASN A 177 -8.49 0.17 -8.87
N GLY A 178 -8.91 1.09 -8.00
CA GLY A 178 -10.23 1.13 -7.39
C GLY A 178 -10.35 0.40 -6.05
N SER A 179 -9.32 -0.31 -5.62
CA SER A 179 -9.32 -1.07 -4.35
C SER A 179 -8.79 -0.22 -3.20
N VAL A 180 -9.25 -0.54 -1.98
CA VAL A 180 -8.66 -0.02 -0.74
C VAL A 180 -7.31 -0.71 -0.52
N ILE A 181 -6.25 0.09 -0.38
CA ILE A 181 -4.88 -0.40 -0.12
C ILE A 181 -4.43 -0.15 1.33
N SER A 182 -5.18 0.65 2.08
CA SER A 182 -4.99 0.84 3.52
C SER A 182 -6.24 1.48 4.12
N ASN A 183 -6.48 1.25 5.40
CA ASN A 183 -7.52 1.91 6.18
C ASN A 183 -6.94 2.46 7.49
N ALA A 184 -7.54 3.52 8.01
CA ALA A 184 -7.27 4.02 9.35
C ALA A 184 -8.24 3.39 10.36
N ASP A 185 -7.91 3.51 11.64
CA ASP A 185 -8.85 3.16 12.71
C ASP A 185 -10.10 4.07 12.65
N PRO A 186 -11.28 3.54 13.01
CA PRO A 186 -12.47 4.36 13.08
C PRO A 186 -12.36 5.39 14.21
N TYR A 187 -12.88 6.58 13.96
CA TYR A 187 -13.00 7.68 14.92
C TYR A 187 -14.48 7.96 15.21
N TYR A 188 -14.81 8.31 16.45
CA TYR A 188 -16.16 8.58 16.90
C TYR A 188 -16.24 9.92 17.62
N PHE A 189 -17.33 10.64 17.44
CA PHE A 189 -17.61 11.89 18.13
C PHE A 189 -19.10 11.98 18.48
N TYR A 190 -19.43 12.72 19.55
CA TYR A 190 -20.77 12.77 20.11
C TYR A 190 -21.05 14.14 20.71
N ASP A 191 -22.27 14.66 20.50
CA ASP A 191 -22.71 15.97 20.99
C ASP A 191 -21.75 17.09 20.62
N ASP A 192 -21.32 17.07 19.35
CA ASP A 192 -20.43 18.08 18.77
C ASP A 192 -21.00 18.56 17.43
N TYR A 193 -20.67 19.79 17.03
CA TYR A 193 -20.95 20.33 15.70
C TYR A 193 -19.76 20.14 14.75
N GLN A 194 -18.62 19.67 15.28
CA GLN A 194 -17.39 19.42 14.56
C GLN A 194 -16.90 17.99 14.80
N GLY A 195 -16.54 17.29 13.72
CA GLY A 195 -15.80 16.04 13.80
C GLY A 195 -14.47 16.17 13.08
N VAL A 196 -13.35 15.88 13.75
CA VAL A 196 -12.01 15.90 13.14
C VAL A 196 -11.38 14.52 13.19
N SER A 197 -10.80 14.08 12.08
CA SER A 197 -10.00 12.86 11.98
C SER A 197 -8.70 13.18 11.24
N GLY A 198 -7.61 12.56 11.68
CA GLY A 198 -6.33 12.67 10.99
C GLY A 198 -5.49 11.44 11.26
N ALA A 199 -4.80 10.96 10.23
CA ALA A 199 -3.87 9.85 10.35
C ALA A 199 -2.75 9.96 9.31
N VAL A 200 -1.76 9.09 9.46
CA VAL A 200 -0.69 8.89 8.49
C VAL A 200 -0.81 7.48 7.95
N VAL A 201 -0.95 7.37 6.63
CA VAL A 201 -1.01 6.08 5.91
C VAL A 201 0.29 5.90 5.15
N THR A 202 1.02 4.83 5.44
CA THR A 202 2.22 4.48 4.67
C THR A 202 1.84 3.58 3.49
N VAL A 203 2.24 3.99 2.31
CA VAL A 203 2.02 3.27 1.05
C VAL A 203 3.34 2.73 0.56
N ASN A 204 3.37 1.44 0.24
CA ASN A 204 4.51 0.80 -0.41
C ASN A 204 4.23 0.62 -1.90
N GLY A 205 4.90 1.41 -2.74
CA GLY A 205 4.79 1.35 -4.20
C GLY A 205 5.22 0.00 -4.77
N ASN A 206 6.04 -0.78 -4.07
CA ASN A 206 6.42 -2.12 -4.52
C ASN A 206 5.28 -3.14 -4.36
N LEU A 207 4.35 -2.89 -3.43
CA LEU A 207 3.18 -3.75 -3.19
C LEU A 207 1.97 -3.33 -4.03
N TYR A 208 1.82 -2.04 -4.33
CA TYR A 208 0.60 -1.50 -4.93
C TYR A 208 0.82 -0.93 -6.33
N ASP A 209 1.62 -1.59 -7.17
CA ASP A 209 1.90 -1.18 -8.55
C ASP A 209 2.31 0.29 -8.70
N GLY A 210 3.17 0.72 -7.79
CA GLY A 210 3.67 2.07 -7.67
C GLY A 210 2.74 3.01 -6.90
N ALA A 211 1.45 2.69 -6.70
CA ALA A 211 0.44 3.53 -6.05
C ALA A 211 0.63 5.01 -6.38
N ARG A 212 0.83 5.29 -7.68
CA ARG A 212 1.26 6.60 -8.17
C ARG A 212 0.15 7.61 -8.03
N GLN A 213 -1.09 7.14 -8.14
CA GLN A 213 -2.29 7.92 -7.95
C GLN A 213 -3.12 7.26 -6.88
N VAL A 214 -3.51 8.04 -5.87
CA VAL A 214 -4.34 7.55 -4.77
C VAL A 214 -5.45 8.55 -4.48
N GLU A 215 -6.44 8.12 -3.71
CA GLU A 215 -7.51 8.97 -3.21
C GLU A 215 -7.82 8.57 -1.77
N ILE A 216 -7.93 9.56 -0.88
CA ILE A 216 -8.38 9.30 0.49
C ILE A 216 -9.91 9.31 0.45
N GLY A 217 -10.54 8.21 0.85
CA GLY A 217 -11.98 8.13 1.05
C GLY A 217 -12.33 8.16 2.54
N PHE A 218 -13.47 8.73 2.88
CA PHE A 218 -14.02 8.76 4.22
C PHE A 218 -15.40 8.15 4.18
N SER A 219 -15.58 7.00 4.82
CA SER A 219 -16.91 6.50 5.13
C SER A 219 -17.38 7.19 6.41
N ILE A 220 -18.47 7.92 6.31
CA ILE A 220 -19.01 8.76 7.36
C ILE A 220 -20.44 8.29 7.64
N VAL A 221 -20.72 8.07 8.91
CA VAL A 221 -22.08 7.90 9.42
C VAL A 221 -22.37 9.05 10.38
N LEU A 222 -23.40 9.83 10.11
CA LEU A 222 -23.84 10.96 10.95
C LEU A 222 -25.25 10.69 11.46
N GLN A 223 -25.54 11.07 12.70
CA GLN A 223 -26.87 11.02 13.30
C GLN A 223 -27.22 12.34 13.96
N THR A 224 -28.35 12.92 13.59
CA THR A 224 -28.89 14.13 14.25
C THR A 224 -29.42 13.77 15.64
N LEU A 225 -29.11 14.57 16.66
CA LEU A 225 -29.52 14.27 18.04
C LEU A 225 -30.97 14.69 18.34
N ASP A 226 -31.51 15.62 17.56
CA ASP A 226 -32.88 16.13 17.67
C ASP A 226 -33.89 15.35 16.80
N GLY A 227 -33.42 14.34 16.06
CA GLY A 227 -34.23 13.54 15.14
C GLY A 227 -34.57 14.26 13.82
N THR A 228 -33.98 15.42 13.55
CA THR A 228 -34.21 16.15 12.31
C THR A 228 -33.72 15.32 11.11
N PRO A 229 -34.53 15.13 10.05
CA PRO A 229 -34.16 14.29 8.93
C PRO A 229 -33.16 14.97 7.97
N TRP A 230 -32.28 14.19 7.36
CA TRP A 230 -31.34 14.64 6.34
C TRP A 230 -32.04 14.95 5.01
N GLY A 231 -31.78 16.12 4.44
CA GLY A 231 -32.45 16.59 3.21
C GLY A 231 -31.90 15.99 1.91
N SER A 232 -30.64 16.27 1.56
CA SER A 232 -30.04 15.84 0.29
C SER A 232 -28.51 15.98 0.26
N CYS A 233 -27.86 15.32 -0.70
CA CYS A 233 -26.42 15.42 -0.97
C CYS A 233 -26.11 16.01 -2.36
N VAL A 234 -26.84 17.04 -2.77
CA VAL A 234 -26.81 17.53 -4.17
C VAL A 234 -25.81 18.64 -4.44
N ALA A 235 -25.20 19.21 -3.39
CA ALA A 235 -24.19 20.24 -3.57
C ALA A 235 -22.85 19.63 -4.02
N PRO A 236 -22.16 20.22 -5.01
CA PRO A 236 -20.79 19.84 -5.29
C PRO A 236 -19.95 20.03 -4.03
N LEU A 237 -19.15 19.03 -3.70
CA LEU A 237 -18.28 19.09 -2.56
C LEU A 237 -17.12 20.06 -2.83
N PRO A 238 -16.60 20.76 -1.81
CA PRO A 238 -15.55 21.74 -1.99
C PRO A 238 -14.24 21.09 -2.45
N SER A 239 -13.33 21.90 -2.99
CA SER A 239 -11.92 21.52 -3.19
C SER A 239 -11.67 20.25 -4.04
N GLY A 240 -12.55 19.97 -5.01
CA GLY A 240 -12.42 18.80 -5.89
C GLY A 240 -12.75 17.46 -5.24
N GLN A 241 -13.34 17.49 -4.04
CA GLN A 241 -13.89 16.32 -3.39
C GLN A 241 -15.08 15.75 -4.19
N ARG A 242 -15.39 14.47 -3.98
CA ARG A 242 -16.50 13.80 -4.68
C ARG A 242 -17.14 12.72 -3.81
N TYR A 243 -18.41 12.45 -4.05
CA TYR A 243 -19.05 11.28 -3.46
C TYR A 243 -18.51 10.01 -4.10
N LEU A 244 -18.12 9.05 -3.27
CA LEU A 244 -17.70 7.70 -3.67
C LEU A 244 -18.85 6.70 -3.55
N SER A 245 -19.85 7.01 -2.72
CA SER A 245 -21.10 6.27 -2.59
C SER A 245 -22.31 7.16 -2.81
N THR A 246 -23.49 6.55 -2.93
CA THR A 246 -24.74 7.28 -2.73
C THR A 246 -24.89 7.72 -1.27
N CYS A 247 -25.65 8.78 -1.03
CA CYS A 247 -26.09 9.13 0.32
C CYS A 247 -27.26 8.26 0.74
N ASP A 248 -27.01 7.39 1.71
CA ASP A 248 -28.00 6.51 2.30
C ASP A 248 -28.60 7.15 3.57
N GLY A 249 -29.88 6.90 3.82
CA GLY A 249 -30.61 7.46 4.97
C GLY A 249 -31.16 8.88 4.80
N LEU A 250 -31.21 9.40 3.56
CA LEU A 250 -31.95 10.64 3.26
C LEU A 250 -33.42 10.53 3.71
N GLY A 251 -33.94 11.57 4.36
CA GLY A 251 -35.27 11.58 4.97
C GLY A 251 -35.35 10.93 6.36
N THR A 252 -34.22 10.43 6.90
CA THR A 252 -34.09 9.88 8.26
C THR A 252 -33.14 10.73 9.09
N ASP A 253 -33.05 10.49 10.39
CA ASP A 253 -32.10 11.15 11.30
C ASP A 253 -30.64 10.69 11.09
N ARG A 254 -30.42 9.63 10.30
CA ARG A 254 -29.11 9.05 10.03
C ARG A 254 -28.70 9.20 8.57
N LEU A 255 -27.48 9.65 8.33
CA LEU A 255 -26.86 9.72 7.01
C LEU A 255 -25.65 8.79 6.97
N SER A 256 -25.51 8.01 5.91
CA SER A 256 -24.30 7.26 5.60
C SER A 256 -23.82 7.63 4.20
N VAL A 257 -22.56 8.04 4.10
CA VAL A 257 -21.98 8.48 2.83
C VAL A 257 -20.48 8.24 2.81
N GLU A 258 -19.95 7.94 1.62
CA GLU A 258 -18.53 7.91 1.37
C GLU A 258 -18.08 9.11 0.53
N ILE A 259 -17.05 9.81 0.99
CA ILE A 259 -16.53 11.02 0.37
C ILE A 259 -15.03 10.86 0.07
N GLY A 260 -14.65 11.15 -1.17
CA GLY A 260 -13.27 11.11 -1.65
C GLY A 260 -12.64 12.50 -1.70
N SER A 261 -11.35 12.57 -1.39
CA SER A 261 -10.52 13.78 -1.48
C SER A 261 -10.25 14.26 -2.90
N GLY A 262 -10.72 13.53 -3.91
CA GLY A 262 -10.21 13.56 -5.27
C GLY A 262 -8.89 12.81 -5.41
N ILE A 263 -8.55 12.46 -6.64
CA ILE A 263 -7.34 11.71 -7.01
C ILE A 263 -6.11 12.63 -6.95
N PHE A 264 -5.00 12.13 -6.42
CA PHE A 264 -3.74 12.87 -6.37
C PHE A 264 -2.52 11.97 -6.56
N ASP A 265 -1.43 12.57 -7.04
CA ASP A 265 -0.18 11.85 -7.27
C ASP A 265 0.64 11.72 -5.98
N THR A 266 1.18 10.54 -5.71
CA THR A 266 2.04 10.27 -4.56
C THR A 266 3.51 10.64 -4.78
N GLY A 267 3.89 10.93 -6.02
CA GLY A 267 5.28 11.14 -6.41
C GLY A 267 6.11 9.86 -6.48
N LEU A 268 5.51 8.68 -6.28
CA LEU A 268 6.18 7.40 -6.45
C LEU A 268 6.52 7.16 -7.94
N PRO A 269 7.65 6.48 -8.23
CA PRO A 269 8.05 6.19 -9.60
C PRO A 269 7.12 5.17 -10.27
N ALA A 270 7.29 4.98 -11.58
CA ALA A 270 6.66 3.88 -12.29
C ALA A 270 7.00 2.53 -11.65
N TYR A 271 6.00 1.65 -11.56
CA TYR A 271 6.18 0.32 -10.99
C TYR A 271 7.17 -0.50 -11.82
N ASN A 272 8.21 -0.99 -11.16
CA ASN A 272 9.23 -1.84 -11.76
C ASN A 272 9.61 -2.95 -10.77
N PRO A 273 8.81 -4.03 -10.70
CA PRO A 273 9.05 -5.09 -9.73
C PRO A 273 10.37 -5.82 -9.98
N ALA A 274 10.83 -5.90 -11.24
CA ALA A 274 12.15 -6.46 -11.52
C ALA A 274 13.29 -5.64 -10.88
N ALA A 275 13.21 -4.30 -10.91
CA ALA A 275 14.17 -3.46 -10.19
C ALA A 275 14.08 -3.65 -8.67
N ALA A 276 12.87 -3.75 -8.11
CA ALA A 276 12.68 -4.04 -6.69
C ALA A 276 13.28 -5.40 -6.30
N ILE A 277 13.06 -6.45 -7.10
CA ILE A 277 13.64 -7.78 -6.91
C ILE A 277 15.17 -7.74 -6.98
N ARG A 278 15.73 -7.02 -7.97
CA ARG A 278 17.18 -6.85 -8.15
C ARG A 278 17.83 -6.22 -6.92
N ASP A 279 17.15 -5.23 -6.34
CA ASP A 279 17.68 -4.37 -5.29
C ASP A 279 17.39 -4.89 -3.87
N ASP A 280 16.57 -5.94 -3.72
CA ASP A 280 16.24 -6.56 -2.44
C ASP A 280 17.28 -7.63 -2.04
N PRO A 281 18.07 -7.43 -0.96
CA PRO A 281 19.07 -8.40 -0.53
C PRO A 281 18.47 -9.72 0.01
N SER A 282 17.18 -9.74 0.31
CA SER A 282 16.45 -10.92 0.78
C SER A 282 16.09 -11.87 -0.36
N ILE A 283 16.12 -11.37 -1.59
CA ILE A 283 15.88 -12.14 -2.81
C ILE A 283 17.21 -12.29 -3.55
N THR A 284 17.83 -13.44 -3.37
CA THR A 284 19.09 -13.75 -4.04
C THR A 284 18.83 -14.43 -5.37
N LEU A 285 19.64 -14.11 -6.39
CA LEU A 285 19.43 -14.54 -7.77
C LEU A 285 20.64 -15.31 -8.26
N ALA A 286 20.42 -16.48 -8.85
CA ALA A 286 21.49 -17.29 -9.41
C ALA A 286 22.24 -16.58 -10.54
N THR A 287 23.57 -16.72 -10.53
CA THR A 287 24.49 -16.25 -11.58
C THR A 287 25.00 -17.39 -12.46
N GLY A 288 24.30 -18.54 -12.43
CA GLY A 288 24.62 -19.75 -13.18
C GLY A 288 23.50 -20.78 -13.01
N HIS A 289 23.51 -21.80 -13.86
CA HIS A 289 22.39 -22.71 -14.06
C HIS A 289 22.80 -24.18 -14.01
N THR A 290 21.87 -25.06 -13.68
CA THR A 290 22.05 -26.51 -13.81
C THR A 290 22.06 -26.90 -15.28
N GLY A 291 23.26 -27.07 -15.87
CA GLY A 291 23.43 -27.47 -17.28
C GLY A 291 24.61 -26.78 -17.97
N GLY A 292 25.09 -25.67 -17.41
CA GLY A 292 26.26 -24.95 -17.94
C GLY A 292 26.28 -23.49 -17.49
N VAL A 293 27.25 -22.74 -18.00
CA VAL A 293 27.36 -21.29 -17.78
C VAL A 293 26.93 -20.58 -19.05
N ASP A 294 25.71 -20.05 -19.06
CA ASP A 294 25.25 -19.06 -20.03
C ASP A 294 24.91 -17.77 -19.28
N ALA A 295 25.89 -16.86 -19.23
CA ALA A 295 25.78 -15.63 -18.47
C ALA A 295 24.57 -14.76 -18.88
N ALA A 296 24.13 -14.87 -20.13
CA ALA A 296 23.04 -14.07 -20.67
C ALA A 296 21.64 -14.54 -20.22
N SER A 297 21.51 -15.77 -19.75
CA SER A 297 20.22 -16.36 -19.37
C SER A 297 20.07 -16.61 -17.86
N THR A 298 21.05 -16.21 -17.04
CA THR A 298 21.01 -16.37 -15.57
C THR A 298 19.77 -15.74 -14.95
N ALA A 299 19.26 -16.27 -13.83
CA ALA A 299 18.17 -15.62 -13.09
C ALA A 299 18.53 -14.16 -12.75
N ARG A 300 19.78 -13.91 -12.35
CA ARG A 300 20.30 -12.56 -12.12
C ARG A 300 20.25 -11.70 -13.37
N GLN A 301 20.71 -12.19 -14.51
CA GLN A 301 20.72 -11.42 -15.75
C GLN A 301 19.31 -11.16 -16.28
N ASN A 302 18.41 -12.14 -16.22
CA ASN A 302 17.00 -11.99 -16.61
C ASN A 302 16.30 -10.88 -15.82
N ILE A 303 16.52 -10.82 -14.50
CA ILE A 303 15.96 -9.75 -13.67
C ILE A 303 16.65 -8.40 -13.95
N LEU A 304 17.96 -8.38 -14.22
CA LEU A 304 18.66 -7.16 -14.62
C LEU A 304 18.11 -6.58 -15.93
N ASP A 305 17.89 -7.44 -16.93
CA ASP A 305 17.34 -7.07 -18.23
C ASP A 305 15.91 -6.53 -18.07
N ALA A 306 15.05 -7.27 -17.36
CA ALA A 306 13.68 -6.84 -17.10
C ALA A 306 13.63 -5.51 -16.31
N ALA A 307 14.51 -5.32 -15.32
CA ALA A 307 14.63 -4.08 -14.56
C ALA A 307 15.03 -2.89 -15.44
N ALA A 308 15.78 -3.13 -16.52
CA ALA A 308 16.15 -2.14 -17.53
C ALA A 308 15.09 -1.98 -18.64
N GLY A 309 13.95 -2.68 -18.57
CA GLY A 309 12.91 -2.67 -19.60
C GLY A 309 13.28 -3.46 -20.86
N LEU A 310 14.27 -4.35 -20.77
CA LEU A 310 14.71 -5.24 -21.85
C LEU A 310 14.08 -6.64 -21.67
N PRO A 311 13.91 -7.41 -22.76
CA PRO A 311 13.49 -8.79 -22.64
C PRO A 311 14.60 -9.63 -21.97
N ALA A 312 14.19 -10.55 -21.11
CA ALA A 312 15.02 -11.63 -20.60
C ALA A 312 15.41 -12.61 -21.73
N ARG A 313 16.30 -13.56 -21.43
CA ARG A 313 16.75 -14.56 -22.38
C ARG A 313 16.63 -15.98 -21.84
N THR A 314 16.17 -16.88 -22.70
CA THR A 314 16.33 -18.31 -22.48
C THR A 314 17.74 -18.79 -22.77
N SER A 315 18.10 -19.94 -22.21
CA SER A 315 19.43 -20.50 -22.37
C SER A 315 19.66 -21.09 -23.76
N GLY A 316 20.90 -21.03 -24.26
CA GLY A 316 21.31 -21.79 -25.43
C GLY A 316 21.18 -23.32 -25.27
N TYR A 317 21.14 -23.81 -24.03
CA TYR A 317 20.94 -25.23 -23.72
C TYR A 317 19.47 -25.66 -23.67
N SER A 318 18.53 -24.70 -23.76
CA SER A 318 17.11 -24.99 -23.68
C SER A 318 16.60 -25.78 -24.91
N ASP A 319 15.54 -26.56 -24.71
CA ASP A 319 14.78 -27.22 -25.77
C ASP A 319 14.29 -26.27 -26.89
N VAL A 320 14.20 -24.97 -26.59
CA VAL A 320 13.74 -23.92 -27.51
C VAL A 320 14.88 -23.05 -28.04
N GLY A 321 16.12 -23.33 -27.66
CA GLY A 321 17.29 -22.50 -27.94
C GLY A 321 17.22 -21.12 -27.30
N ALA A 322 18.23 -20.28 -27.55
CA ALA A 322 18.27 -18.93 -27.00
C ALA A 322 17.25 -18.00 -27.70
N ARG A 323 16.22 -17.56 -26.96
CA ARG A 323 15.21 -16.59 -27.40
C ARG A 323 15.07 -15.44 -26.42
N SER A 324 14.63 -14.29 -26.91
CA SER A 324 14.22 -13.16 -26.08
C SER A 324 12.78 -13.35 -25.61
N VAL A 325 12.51 -13.08 -24.34
CA VAL A 325 11.17 -13.18 -23.75
C VAL A 325 10.95 -12.06 -22.74
N TYR A 326 9.74 -11.49 -22.71
CA TYR A 326 9.38 -10.54 -21.66
C TYR A 326 8.85 -11.31 -20.46
N LEU A 327 9.32 -10.96 -19.27
CA LEU A 327 8.84 -11.56 -18.02
C LEU A 327 7.42 -11.06 -17.71
N ASP A 328 6.55 -11.96 -17.32
CA ASP A 328 5.18 -11.64 -16.96
C ASP A 328 5.15 -10.80 -15.67
N ILE A 329 4.41 -9.69 -15.71
CA ILE A 329 4.33 -8.76 -14.58
C ILE A 329 3.69 -9.39 -13.34
N ARG A 330 2.77 -10.35 -13.51
CA ARG A 330 2.11 -11.08 -12.42
C ARG A 330 3.09 -12.04 -11.76
N MET A 331 3.93 -12.72 -12.55
CA MET A 331 5.02 -13.55 -12.04
C MET A 331 6.02 -12.71 -11.23
N LEU A 332 6.47 -11.57 -11.77
CA LEU A 332 7.37 -10.66 -11.03
C LEU A 332 6.74 -10.14 -9.74
N ARG A 333 5.46 -9.79 -9.76
CA ARG A 333 4.74 -9.38 -8.55
C ARG A 333 4.67 -10.52 -7.53
N GLY A 334 4.31 -11.72 -7.97
CA GLY A 334 4.27 -12.92 -7.14
C GLY A 334 5.61 -13.17 -6.44
N LEU A 335 6.70 -13.15 -7.20
CA LEU A 335 8.07 -13.29 -6.70
C LEU A 335 8.36 -12.24 -5.61
N LEU A 336 8.13 -10.96 -5.91
CA LEU A 336 8.38 -9.88 -4.96
C LEU A 336 7.56 -10.01 -3.67
N TRP A 337 6.28 -10.41 -3.77
CA TRP A 337 5.39 -10.51 -2.62
C TRP A 337 5.71 -11.69 -1.70
N MET A 338 6.32 -12.76 -2.22
CA MET A 338 6.85 -13.84 -1.36
C MET A 338 7.84 -13.29 -0.32
N ASN A 339 8.60 -12.25 -0.66
CA ASN A 339 9.39 -11.52 0.33
C ASN A 339 8.54 -10.47 1.07
N ALA A 340 7.98 -9.51 0.34
CA ALA A 340 7.47 -8.28 0.95
C ALA A 340 6.21 -8.48 1.81
N VAL A 341 5.43 -9.54 1.56
CA VAL A 341 4.20 -9.87 2.30
C VAL A 341 4.40 -11.09 3.19
N TYR A 342 4.99 -12.16 2.66
CA TYR A 342 5.17 -13.41 3.41
C TYR A 342 6.47 -13.47 4.22
N GLY A 343 7.37 -12.50 4.06
CA GLY A 343 8.60 -12.40 4.84
C GLY A 343 9.66 -13.43 4.50
N TYR A 344 9.58 -14.13 3.36
CA TYR A 344 10.57 -15.12 2.99
C TYR A 344 11.86 -14.47 2.48
N ASN A 345 13.00 -15.03 2.90
CA ASN A 345 14.29 -14.82 2.24
C ASN A 345 14.56 -16.03 1.35
N PHE A 346 14.86 -15.86 0.07
CA PHE A 346 14.99 -17.01 -0.83
C PHE A 346 15.98 -16.80 -1.96
N TYR A 347 16.38 -17.92 -2.57
CA TYR A 347 17.31 -17.98 -3.69
C TYR A 347 16.59 -18.49 -4.93
N VAL A 348 16.45 -17.61 -5.93
CA VAL A 348 15.88 -17.93 -7.23
C VAL A 348 16.96 -18.58 -8.09
N THR A 349 16.73 -19.84 -8.44
CA THR A 349 17.64 -20.63 -9.27
C THR A 349 17.42 -20.34 -10.75
N GLU A 350 16.18 -20.19 -11.19
CA GLU A 350 15.83 -20.01 -12.60
C GLU A 350 14.67 -19.04 -12.80
N VAL A 351 14.62 -18.40 -13.97
CA VAL A 351 13.51 -17.53 -14.44
C VAL A 351 13.13 -17.90 -15.87
N SER A 352 13.89 -17.48 -16.88
CA SER A 352 13.69 -17.93 -18.26
C SER A 352 14.83 -18.77 -18.80
N GLY A 353 15.90 -18.94 -18.02
CA GLY A 353 17.08 -19.72 -18.36
C GLY A 353 16.89 -21.23 -18.26
N GLY A 354 17.98 -21.93 -17.96
CA GLY A 354 17.99 -23.37 -17.74
C GLY A 354 17.62 -24.25 -18.92
N ASP A 355 17.60 -25.55 -18.63
CA ASP A 355 17.04 -26.59 -19.49
C ASP A 355 15.79 -27.17 -18.82
N HIS A 356 14.69 -27.19 -19.56
CA HIS A 356 13.35 -27.54 -19.13
C HIS A 356 12.63 -28.20 -20.31
N SER A 357 11.50 -28.86 -20.04
CA SER A 357 10.69 -29.43 -21.12
C SER A 357 10.27 -28.37 -22.14
N THR A 358 10.17 -28.75 -23.42
CA THR A 358 9.84 -27.88 -24.56
C THR A 358 8.67 -26.89 -24.33
N ASN A 359 7.65 -27.26 -23.56
CA ASN A 359 6.47 -26.44 -23.27
C ASN A 359 6.53 -25.71 -21.92
N SER A 360 7.70 -25.61 -21.31
CA SER A 360 7.90 -24.99 -20.00
C SER A 360 7.53 -23.51 -20.00
N LEU A 361 6.87 -23.08 -18.92
CA LEU A 361 6.49 -21.70 -18.69
C LEU A 361 7.69 -20.78 -18.39
N HIS A 362 8.85 -21.35 -17.99
CA HIS A 362 10.10 -20.59 -17.92
C HIS A 362 10.42 -19.92 -19.25
N TYR A 363 10.27 -20.67 -20.35
CA TYR A 363 10.58 -20.15 -21.67
C TYR A 363 9.61 -19.06 -22.11
N ALA A 364 8.40 -19.01 -21.55
CA ALA A 364 7.40 -17.97 -21.78
C ALA A 364 7.60 -16.73 -20.88
N GLY A 365 8.59 -16.72 -19.98
CA GLY A 365 8.78 -15.63 -19.03
C GLY A 365 7.75 -15.64 -17.90
N GLU A 366 7.11 -16.78 -17.68
CA GLU A 366 5.92 -16.93 -16.85
C GLU A 366 6.20 -17.68 -15.54
N ALA A 367 7.44 -18.17 -15.33
CA ALA A 367 7.80 -18.99 -14.18
C ALA A 367 9.13 -18.62 -13.53
N PHE A 368 9.30 -19.03 -12.28
CA PHE A 368 10.60 -19.03 -11.60
C PHE A 368 10.75 -20.27 -10.71
N ASP A 369 12.00 -20.64 -10.46
CA ASP A 369 12.35 -21.72 -9.53
C ASP A 369 13.09 -21.17 -8.30
N VAL A 370 12.83 -21.76 -7.14
CA VAL A 370 13.47 -21.42 -5.86
C VAL A 370 14.17 -22.63 -5.26
N GLY A 371 15.47 -22.50 -5.03
CA GLY A 371 16.31 -23.57 -4.46
C GLY A 371 16.56 -23.46 -2.96
N ILE A 372 16.45 -22.27 -2.36
CA ILE A 372 16.70 -22.05 -0.93
C ILE A 372 15.61 -21.15 -0.37
N ILE A 373 15.07 -21.51 0.80
CA ILE A 373 14.09 -20.70 1.55
C ILE A 373 14.59 -20.56 2.98
N ASN A 374 14.65 -19.33 3.47
CA ASN A 374 15.11 -18.94 4.81
C ASN A 374 16.47 -19.58 5.15
N GLY A 375 17.38 -19.62 4.17
CA GLY A 375 18.73 -20.19 4.32
C GLY A 375 18.78 -21.72 4.27
N VAL A 376 17.66 -22.42 4.07
CA VAL A 376 17.59 -23.89 4.01
C VAL A 376 17.28 -24.34 2.59
N GLN A 377 18.04 -25.30 2.07
CA GLN A 377 17.79 -25.90 0.75
C GLN A 377 16.35 -26.43 0.68
N VAL A 378 15.68 -26.20 -0.44
CA VAL A 378 14.38 -26.79 -0.71
C VAL A 378 14.54 -28.29 -0.89
N THR A 379 13.88 -29.04 -0.03
CA THR A 379 13.69 -30.50 -0.09
C THR A 379 12.41 -30.83 0.68
N ALA A 380 11.99 -32.10 0.69
CA ALA A 380 10.84 -32.55 1.48
C ALA A 380 11.00 -32.33 3.01
N SER A 381 12.22 -32.09 3.51
CA SER A 381 12.47 -31.80 4.93
C SER A 381 12.53 -30.31 5.25
N ASN A 382 12.49 -29.41 4.26
CA ASN A 382 12.45 -27.98 4.52
C ASN A 382 11.09 -27.61 5.14
N PRO A 383 11.02 -27.06 6.37
CA PRO A 383 9.73 -26.81 7.02
C PRO A 383 8.85 -25.77 6.30
N ASN A 384 9.44 -24.95 5.42
CA ASN A 384 8.76 -23.83 4.77
C ASN A 384 8.26 -24.15 3.35
N TYR A 385 8.65 -25.28 2.74
CA TYR A 385 8.41 -25.46 1.29
C TYR A 385 6.92 -25.46 0.95
N ARG A 386 6.07 -26.11 1.76
CA ARG A 386 4.62 -26.15 1.52
C ARG A 386 3.96 -24.78 1.67
N ALA A 387 4.30 -24.06 2.73
CA ALA A 387 3.78 -22.71 2.97
C ALA A 387 4.24 -21.73 1.87
N PHE A 388 5.44 -21.91 1.34
CA PHE A 388 5.92 -21.14 0.18
C PHE A 388 5.11 -21.47 -1.08
N MET A 389 4.88 -22.75 -1.38
CA MET A 389 4.02 -23.18 -2.50
C MET A 389 2.58 -22.64 -2.36
N ASP A 390 2.01 -22.69 -1.16
CA ASP A 390 0.66 -22.17 -0.89
C ASP A 390 0.61 -20.64 -1.04
N GLY A 391 1.70 -19.95 -0.69
CA GLY A 391 1.88 -18.53 -0.99
C GLY A 391 1.82 -18.25 -2.50
N CYS A 392 2.58 -19.00 -3.32
CA CYS A 392 2.49 -18.88 -4.78
C CYS A 392 1.05 -19.07 -5.29
N ARG A 393 0.33 -20.10 -4.82
CA ARG A 393 -1.07 -20.36 -5.21
C ARG A 393 -2.00 -19.23 -4.80
N THR A 394 -1.84 -18.71 -3.58
CA THR A 394 -2.63 -17.58 -3.05
C THR A 394 -2.40 -16.32 -3.89
N LEU A 395 -1.19 -16.16 -4.44
CA LEU A 395 -0.82 -15.07 -5.34
C LEU A 395 -1.21 -15.33 -6.81
N GLY A 396 -1.98 -16.37 -7.08
CA GLY A 396 -2.53 -16.66 -8.41
C GLY A 396 -1.62 -17.46 -9.33
N ALA A 397 -0.59 -18.12 -8.81
CA ALA A 397 0.19 -19.06 -9.60
C ALA A 397 -0.73 -20.20 -10.09
N TYR A 398 -0.70 -20.44 -11.41
CA TYR A 398 -1.46 -21.49 -12.08
C TYR A 398 -0.81 -22.87 -11.90
N GLU A 399 0.52 -22.93 -11.92
CA GLU A 399 1.29 -24.15 -11.73
C GLU A 399 2.27 -23.97 -10.57
N VAL A 400 2.23 -24.89 -9.60
CA VAL A 400 3.11 -24.89 -8.43
C VAL A 400 3.55 -26.30 -8.13
N LEU A 401 4.83 -26.60 -8.38
CA LEU A 401 5.46 -27.92 -8.22
C LEU A 401 6.61 -27.83 -7.22
N GLY A 402 6.89 -28.92 -6.51
CA GLY A 402 7.96 -28.94 -5.50
C GLY A 402 8.29 -30.34 -5.01
N PRO A 403 8.91 -30.48 -3.82
CA PRO A 403 9.30 -31.78 -3.30
C PRO A 403 8.14 -32.79 -3.22
N GLY A 404 8.30 -33.90 -3.94
CA GLY A 404 7.26 -34.92 -4.16
C GLY A 404 6.79 -35.00 -5.62
N ASP A 405 6.94 -33.91 -6.38
CA ASP A 405 6.64 -33.86 -7.81
C ASP A 405 7.84 -34.31 -8.65
N LYS A 406 7.55 -34.97 -9.78
CA LYS A 406 8.59 -35.49 -10.67
C LYS A 406 9.50 -34.35 -11.15
N GLY A 407 10.80 -34.44 -10.88
CA GLY A 407 11.80 -33.44 -11.28
C GLY A 407 11.99 -32.28 -10.31
N HIS A 408 11.19 -32.15 -9.25
CA HIS A 408 11.14 -30.95 -8.41
C HIS A 408 11.54 -31.24 -6.94
N ASN A 409 12.36 -32.26 -6.70
CA ASN A 409 12.73 -32.66 -5.33
C ASN A 409 13.63 -31.68 -4.58
N THR A 410 14.27 -30.75 -5.29
CA THR A 410 15.30 -29.85 -4.76
C THR A 410 15.00 -28.36 -4.95
N HIS A 411 13.85 -28.02 -5.53
CA HIS A 411 13.41 -26.65 -5.78
C HIS A 411 11.87 -26.58 -5.82
N ILE A 412 11.32 -25.37 -5.72
CA ILE A 412 9.92 -25.10 -5.98
C ILE A 412 9.82 -24.36 -7.30
N HIS A 413 8.92 -24.80 -8.17
CA HIS A 413 8.52 -24.11 -9.38
C HIS A 413 7.21 -23.36 -9.14
N CYS A 414 7.15 -22.08 -9.50
CA CYS A 414 5.90 -21.29 -9.49
C CYS A 414 5.72 -20.57 -10.83
N ALA A 415 4.54 -20.71 -11.44
CA ALA A 415 4.24 -20.09 -12.73
C ALA A 415 2.85 -19.42 -12.80
N TRP A 416 2.76 -18.33 -13.56
CA TRP A 416 1.56 -17.50 -13.79
C TRP A 416 1.20 -17.51 -15.27
N ARG A 417 -0.09 -17.41 -15.58
CA ARG A 417 -0.57 -17.37 -16.97
C ARG A 417 -1.76 -16.46 -17.14
#